data_AF-A0A349J3P6-F1
#
_entry.id   AF-A0A349J3P6-F1
#
_cell.length_a   1.000
_cell.length_b   1.000
_cell.length_c   1.000
_cell.angle_alpha   90.00
_cell.angle_beta   90.00
_cell.angle_gamma   90.00
#
_symmetry.space_group_name_H-M   'P 1'
#
loop_
_entity.id
_entity.type
_entity.pdbx_description
1 polymer ?
#
loop_
_entity_poly.entity_id
_entity_poly.type
_entity_poly.pdbx_seq_one_letter_code
_entity_poly.pdbx_strand_id
1 'polypeptide(L)'
;WYWGYEYPDHGDFAFDSLMLSDDERGDQPRLLATDTAMVVPVDTTVRIIVTAADVLHAFALPAFGLKMDAVPGRLNETWFKAEKTGTYYGQCSELCGIRHAFMPIRIEVVSKADFALWVEEAQSEYAEIYNADAMVASAELQDAQRH
;
A
#
# COMPACT_ATOMS: atom_id res chain seq x y z
N TRP A 1 -7.86 -7.41 5.41
CA TRP A 1 -6.46 -7.61 5.85
C TRP A 1 -5.55 -7.51 4.64
N TYR A 2 -5.27 -6.28 4.25
CA TYR A 2 -4.40 -5.90 3.14
C TYR A 2 -4.00 -4.44 3.40
N TRP A 3 -3.13 -3.88 2.56
CA TRP A 3 -2.81 -2.47 2.57
C TRP A 3 -3.22 -1.85 1.24
N GLY A 4 -3.92 -0.71 1.29
CA GLY A 4 -4.15 0.15 0.12
C GLY A 4 -3.10 1.25 0.09
N TYR A 5 -2.65 1.63 -1.10
CA TYR A 5 -1.69 2.71 -1.31
C TYR A 5 -2.26 3.74 -2.29
N GLU A 6 -2.10 5.02 -1.95
CA GLU A 6 -2.54 6.16 -2.76
C GLU A 6 -1.33 7.05 -3.09
N TYR A 7 -1.25 7.50 -4.34
CA TYR A 7 -0.18 8.38 -4.84
C TYR A 7 -0.75 9.72 -5.36
N PRO A 8 -1.23 10.60 -4.47
CA PRO A 8 -1.93 11.83 -4.85
C PRO A 8 -1.04 12.81 -5.62
N ASP A 9 0.26 12.84 -5.32
CA ASP A 9 1.23 13.73 -5.97
C ASP A 9 1.75 13.18 -7.33
N HIS A 10 1.33 11.97 -7.73
CA HIS A 10 1.84 11.26 -8.91
C HIS A 10 0.74 10.76 -9.85
N GLY A 11 -0.34 11.52 -9.99
CA GLY A 11 -1.45 11.18 -10.89
C GLY A 11 -2.67 10.57 -10.21
N ASP A 12 -2.73 10.66 -8.88
CA ASP A 12 -3.90 10.36 -8.06
C ASP A 12 -4.48 8.96 -8.31
N PHE A 13 -3.59 7.98 -8.42
CA PHE A 13 -3.96 6.57 -8.55
C PHE A 13 -3.82 5.85 -7.21
N ALA A 14 -4.57 4.76 -7.07
CA ALA A 14 -4.60 3.93 -5.88
C ALA A 14 -4.68 2.46 -6.25
N PHE A 15 -4.14 1.60 -5.39
CA PHE A 15 -4.22 0.15 -5.56
C PHE A 15 -4.13 -0.59 -4.23
N ASP A 16 -4.64 -1.82 -4.25
CA ASP A 16 -4.57 -2.74 -3.12
C ASP A 16 -3.38 -3.70 -3.26
N SER A 17 -2.81 -4.05 -2.11
CA SER A 17 -1.69 -4.99 -1.97
C SER A 17 -2.08 -6.13 -1.03
N LEU A 18 -2.34 -7.29 -1.62
CA LEU A 18 -2.73 -8.52 -0.94
C LEU A 18 -1.55 -9.49 -0.84
N MET A 19 -1.52 -10.29 0.23
CA MET A 19 -0.51 -11.33 0.39
C MET A 19 -0.70 -12.42 -0.68
N LEU A 20 0.38 -12.80 -1.35
CA LEU A 20 0.36 -13.93 -2.28
C LEU A 20 0.21 -15.26 -1.53
N SER A 21 -0.49 -16.20 -2.15
CA SER A 21 -0.51 -17.60 -1.69
C SER A 21 0.83 -18.30 -1.95
N ASP A 22 1.01 -19.48 -1.36
CA ASP A 22 2.22 -20.29 -1.58
C ASP A 22 2.38 -20.72 -3.05
N ASP A 23 1.27 -20.88 -3.78
CA ASP A 23 1.29 -21.26 -5.20
C ASP A 23 1.63 -20.06 -6.11
N GLU A 24 1.26 -18.84 -5.72
CA GLU A 24 1.46 -17.63 -6.53
C GLU A 24 2.82 -16.96 -6.28
N ARG A 25 3.40 -17.09 -5.08
CA ARG A 25 4.62 -16.36 -4.71
C ARG A 25 5.89 -16.80 -5.45
N GLY A 26 5.89 -18.01 -6.02
CA GLY A 26 7.09 -18.61 -6.58
C GLY A 26 8.24 -18.66 -5.56
N ASP A 27 9.39 -18.10 -5.92
CA ASP A 27 10.57 -18.05 -5.05
C ASP A 27 10.56 -16.89 -4.03
N GLN A 28 9.57 -16.00 -4.09
CA GLN A 28 9.47 -14.87 -3.15
C GLN A 28 9.21 -15.36 -1.71
N PRO A 29 9.61 -14.61 -0.67
CA PRO A 29 9.50 -15.09 0.71
C PRO A 29 8.06 -15.35 1.16
N ARG A 30 7.84 -16.50 1.81
CA ARG A 30 6.56 -16.89 2.37
C ARG A 30 6.08 -15.87 3.41
N LEU A 31 4.78 -15.55 3.39
CA LEU A 31 4.10 -14.59 4.29
C LEU A 31 4.55 -13.12 4.16
N LEU A 32 5.45 -12.80 3.23
CA LEU A 32 5.96 -11.43 3.03
C LEU A 32 5.67 -10.90 1.62
N ALA A 33 5.58 -11.78 0.63
CA ALA A 33 5.28 -11.41 -0.74
C ALA A 33 3.82 -10.92 -0.90
N THR A 34 3.65 -9.91 -1.73
CA THR A 34 2.35 -9.36 -2.12
C THR A 34 2.19 -9.36 -3.64
N ASP A 35 0.97 -9.23 -4.14
CA ASP A 35 0.70 -9.11 -5.57
C ASP A 35 1.28 -7.81 -6.13
N THR A 36 0.93 -6.67 -5.53
CA THR A 36 1.43 -5.34 -5.87
C THR A 36 2.39 -4.84 -4.80
N ALA A 37 3.33 -3.95 -5.16
CA ALA A 37 4.28 -3.36 -4.21
C ALA A 37 4.08 -1.85 -4.13
N MET A 38 4.35 -1.26 -2.98
CA MET A 38 4.57 0.19 -2.91
C MET A 38 5.92 0.50 -3.55
N VAL A 39 5.94 1.23 -4.67
CA VAL A 39 7.18 1.54 -5.39
C VAL A 39 7.63 2.95 -5.02
N VAL A 40 8.91 3.13 -4.71
CA VAL A 40 9.47 4.42 -4.32
C VAL A 40 10.86 4.65 -4.92
N PRO A 41 11.27 5.90 -5.17
CA PRO A 41 12.60 6.19 -5.67
C PRO A 41 13.66 6.17 -4.56
N VAL A 42 14.83 5.60 -4.88
CA VAL A 42 16.03 5.66 -4.03
C VAL A 42 16.49 7.11 -3.82
N ASP A 43 17.20 7.36 -2.72
CA ASP A 43 17.78 8.65 -2.34
C ASP A 43 16.78 9.81 -2.31
N THR A 44 15.53 9.49 -1.94
CA THR A 44 14.42 10.44 -1.87
C THR A 44 13.71 10.26 -0.54
N THR A 45 13.40 11.38 0.13
CA THR A 45 12.58 11.35 1.34
C THR A 45 11.14 11.10 0.93
N VAL A 46 10.61 9.95 1.31
CA VAL A 46 9.22 9.55 1.08
C VAL A 46 8.44 9.87 2.35
N ARG A 47 7.44 10.73 2.23
CA ARG A 47 6.45 10.98 3.28
C ARG A 47 5.33 9.96 3.15
N ILE A 48 4.98 9.28 4.23
CA ILE A 48 3.84 8.37 4.30
C ILE A 48 2.82 8.93 5.29
N ILE A 49 1.57 8.98 4.87
CA ILE A 49 0.42 9.18 5.75
C ILE A 49 -0.24 7.80 5.92
N VAL A 50 -0.43 7.38 7.16
CA VAL A 50 -0.98 6.08 7.53
C VAL A 50 -2.30 6.28 8.28
N THR A 51 -3.34 5.57 7.85
CA THR A 51 -4.63 5.48 8.53
C THR A 51 -5.25 4.10 8.30
N ALA A 52 -6.39 3.82 8.92
CA ALA A 52 -7.12 2.57 8.74
C ALA A 52 -8.61 2.85 8.48
N ALA A 53 -9.25 1.97 7.71
CA ALA A 53 -10.68 2.06 7.42
C ALA A 53 -11.56 1.31 8.45
N ASP A 54 -10.99 0.36 9.19
CA ASP A 54 -11.73 -0.58 10.04
C ASP A 54 -11.28 -0.58 11.51
N VAL A 55 -10.24 -1.33 11.84
CA VAL A 55 -9.68 -1.51 13.19
C VAL A 55 -8.27 -0.94 13.25
N LEU A 56 -7.61 -1.05 14.40
CA LEU A 56 -6.21 -0.70 14.52
C LEU A 56 -5.35 -1.67 13.71
N HIS A 57 -4.40 -1.12 12.96
CA HIS A 57 -3.27 -1.85 12.38
C HIS A 57 -1.99 -1.07 12.71
N ALA A 58 -0.82 -1.57 12.31
CA ALA A 58 0.40 -0.77 12.34
C ALA A 58 1.29 -1.08 11.15
N PHE A 59 1.61 -0.03 10.38
CA PHE A 59 2.48 -0.10 9.22
C PHE A 59 3.93 -0.11 9.70
N ALA A 60 4.60 -1.25 9.59
CA ALA A 60 5.96 -1.42 10.11
C ALA A 60 6.88 -2.03 9.05
N LEU A 61 8.01 -1.37 8.85
CA LEU A 61 9.07 -1.79 7.94
C LEU A 61 10.43 -1.71 8.66
N PRO A 62 10.93 -2.83 9.22
CA PRO A 62 12.11 -2.84 10.07
C PRO A 62 13.37 -2.27 9.41
N ALA A 63 13.56 -2.51 8.10
CA ALA A 63 14.73 -2.05 7.37
C ALA A 63 14.87 -0.51 7.32
N PHE A 64 13.76 0.21 7.48
CA PHE A 64 13.74 1.68 7.51
C PHE A 64 13.54 2.24 8.92
N GLY A 65 13.54 1.39 9.96
CA GLY A 65 13.26 1.81 11.34
C GLY A 65 11.85 2.40 11.50
N LEU A 66 10.92 2.01 10.62
CA LEU A 66 9.60 2.60 10.50
C LEU A 66 8.57 1.71 11.21
N LYS A 67 7.80 2.29 12.13
CA LYS A 67 6.58 1.71 12.69
C LYS A 67 5.62 2.85 12.99
N MET A 68 4.43 2.79 12.42
CA MET A 68 3.38 3.77 12.63
C MET A 68 2.02 3.10 12.73
N ASP A 69 1.26 3.42 13.79
CA ASP A 69 -0.07 2.88 13.97
C ASP A 69 -1.03 3.46 12.92
N ALA A 70 -1.86 2.61 12.35
CA ALA A 70 -2.93 2.96 11.45
C ALA A 70 -4.23 3.00 12.28
N VAL A 71 -4.73 4.22 12.53
CA VAL A 71 -5.85 4.45 13.46
C VAL A 71 -7.04 5.00 12.68
N PRO A 72 -8.22 4.35 12.74
CA PRO A 72 -9.41 4.87 12.08
C PRO A 72 -9.76 6.30 12.54
N GLY A 73 -10.00 7.19 11.59
CA GLY A 73 -10.30 8.60 11.84
C GLY A 73 -9.10 9.46 12.23
N ARG A 74 -7.86 8.95 12.15
CA ARG A 74 -6.63 9.71 12.37
C ARG A 74 -5.64 9.49 11.23
N LEU A 75 -5.09 10.59 10.73
CA LEU A 75 -3.97 10.59 9.78
C LEU A 75 -2.67 10.72 10.57
N ASN A 76 -1.92 9.62 10.69
CA ASN A 76 -0.57 9.64 11.25
C ASN A 76 0.45 9.85 10.13
N GLU A 77 1.44 10.71 10.36
CA GLU A 77 2.48 11.01 9.36
C GLU A 77 3.84 10.48 9.82
N THR A 78 4.60 9.94 8.87
CA THR A 78 6.01 9.59 9.05
C THR A 78 6.76 9.74 7.73
N TRP A 79 8.06 9.50 7.74
CA TRP A 79 8.88 9.51 6.54
C TRP A 79 10.01 8.49 6.65
N PHE A 80 10.55 8.10 5.50
CA PHE A 80 11.81 7.37 5.40
C PHE A 80 12.59 7.83 4.18
N LYS A 81 13.87 7.45 4.12
CA LYS A 81 14.70 7.61 2.93
C LYS A 81 15.48 6.32 2.70
N ALA A 82 15.21 5.64 1.60
CA ALA A 82 15.95 4.45 1.21
C ALA A 82 17.24 4.85 0.48
N GLU A 83 18.39 4.35 0.94
CA GLU A 83 19.72 4.65 0.37
C GLU A 83 20.18 3.61 -0.66
N LYS A 84 19.43 2.52 -0.81
CA LYS A 84 19.75 1.42 -1.74
C LYS A 84 18.50 0.93 -2.42
N THR A 85 18.64 0.57 -3.68
CA THR A 85 17.57 -0.10 -4.45
C THR A 85 17.39 -1.53 -3.97
N GLY A 86 16.18 -2.06 -4.11
CA GLY A 86 15.83 -3.44 -3.80
C GLY A 86 14.45 -3.57 -3.16
N THR A 87 14.08 -4.81 -2.86
CA THR A 87 12.82 -5.15 -2.20
C THR A 87 12.97 -5.17 -0.69
N TYR A 88 12.05 -4.51 0.01
CA TYR A 88 12.00 -4.43 1.45
C TYR A 88 10.66 -4.92 1.97
N TYR A 89 10.69 -5.68 3.07
CA TYR A 89 9.51 -6.33 3.63
C TYR A 89 9.18 -5.81 5.02
N GLY A 90 7.89 -5.79 5.31
CA GLY A 90 7.31 -5.46 6.61
C GLY A 90 6.06 -6.28 6.87
N GLN A 91 5.51 -6.14 8.07
CA GLN A 91 4.26 -6.79 8.47
C GLN A 91 3.43 -5.87 9.37
N CYS A 92 2.11 -6.10 9.38
CA CYS A 92 1.24 -5.48 10.36
C CYS A 92 1.73 -5.76 11.78
N SER A 93 1.87 -4.72 12.60
CA SER A 93 2.47 -4.80 13.94
C SER A 93 1.54 -4.40 15.07
N GLU A 94 0.22 -4.51 14.85
CA GLU A 94 -0.85 -4.32 15.83
C GLU A 94 -1.94 -5.37 15.61
N LEU A 95 -2.41 -6.02 16.67
CA LEU A 95 -3.34 -7.16 16.55
C LEU A 95 -4.67 -6.72 15.96
N CYS A 96 -4.94 -7.15 14.72
CA CYS A 96 -6.09 -6.69 13.93
C CYS A 96 -7.07 -7.81 13.52
N GLY A 97 -7.09 -8.93 14.25
CA GLY A 97 -8.03 -10.04 14.05
C GLY A 97 -7.41 -11.31 13.46
N ILE A 98 -8.26 -12.21 12.95
CA ILE A 98 -7.87 -13.60 12.62
C ILE A 98 -6.79 -13.70 11.54
N ARG A 99 -6.73 -12.73 10.60
CA ARG A 99 -5.68 -12.70 9.57
C ARG A 99 -4.62 -11.64 9.79
N HIS A 100 -4.40 -11.23 11.05
CA HIS A 100 -3.35 -10.27 11.43
C HIS A 100 -1.96 -10.64 10.86
N ALA A 101 -1.61 -11.92 10.85
CA ALA A 101 -0.31 -12.40 10.35
C ALA A 101 -0.19 -12.47 8.81
N PHE A 102 -1.24 -12.13 8.05
CA PHE A 102 -1.35 -12.39 6.62
C PHE A 102 -1.62 -11.12 5.79
N MET A 103 -1.08 -9.98 6.24
CA MET A 103 -1.14 -8.70 5.53
C MET A 103 0.23 -7.99 5.56
N PRO A 104 1.21 -8.56 4.83
CA PRO A 104 2.56 -8.00 4.78
C PRO A 104 2.60 -6.71 3.96
N ILE A 105 3.75 -6.05 4.05
CA ILE A 105 4.09 -4.84 3.33
C ILE A 105 5.29 -5.19 2.45
N ARG A 106 5.20 -4.92 1.15
CA ARG A 106 6.33 -5.00 0.21
C ARG A 106 6.57 -3.63 -0.40
N ILE A 107 7.80 -3.13 -0.24
CA ILE A 107 8.26 -1.89 -0.85
C ILE A 107 9.35 -2.21 -1.87
N GLU A 108 9.19 -1.75 -3.10
CA GLU A 108 10.24 -1.78 -4.11
C GLU A 108 10.91 -0.41 -4.18
N VAL A 109 12.21 -0.36 -3.87
CA VAL A 109 13.02 0.84 -4.03
C VAL A 109 13.75 0.75 -5.35
N VAL A 110 13.43 1.65 -6.27
CA VAL A 110 13.94 1.64 -7.64
C VAL A 110 14.73 2.92 -7.94
N SER A 111 15.38 3.00 -9.11
CA SER A 111 16.03 4.24 -9.51
C SER A 111 14.98 5.34 -9.76
N LYS A 112 15.37 6.62 -9.72
CA LYS A 112 14.45 7.73 -10.01
C LYS A 112 13.86 7.66 -11.41
N ALA A 113 14.61 7.11 -12.39
CA ALA A 113 14.13 6.92 -13.75
C ALA A 113 13.09 5.79 -13.83
N ASP A 114 13.37 4.65 -13.19
CA ASP A 114 12.45 3.53 -13.16
C ASP A 114 11.17 3.88 -12.40
N PHE A 115 11.27 4.67 -11.32
CA PHE A 115 10.09 5.18 -10.62
C PHE A 115 9.22 6.05 -11.52
N ALA A 116 9.81 6.94 -12.32
CA ALA A 116 9.05 7.79 -13.24
C ALA A 116 8.33 6.96 -14.32
N LEU A 117 9.00 5.96 -14.88
CA LEU A 117 8.40 5.02 -15.84
C LEU A 117 7.25 4.23 -15.19
N TRP A 118 7.49 3.69 -13.99
CA TRP A 118 6.48 2.96 -13.24
C TRP A 118 5.25 3.83 -12.93
N VAL A 119 5.42 5.11 -12.59
CA VAL A 119 4.29 6.02 -12.36
C VAL A 119 3.44 6.20 -13.62
N GLU A 120 4.06 6.34 -14.80
CA GLU A 120 3.32 6.47 -16.08
C GLU A 120 2.50 5.21 -16.39
N GLU A 121 3.09 4.03 -16.15
CA GLU A 121 2.42 2.74 -16.31
C GLU A 121 1.28 2.56 -15.29
N ALA A 122 1.56 2.84 -14.01
CA ALA A 122 0.62 2.70 -12.90
C ALA A 122 -0.59 3.63 -13.04
N GLN A 123 -0.40 4.86 -13.51
CA GLN A 123 -1.52 5.75 -13.82
C GLN A 123 -2.47 5.13 -14.84
N SER A 124 -1.95 4.45 -15.87
CA SER A 124 -2.78 3.83 -16.90
C SER A 124 -3.46 2.56 -16.38
N GLU A 125 -2.73 1.73 -15.64
CA GLU A 125 -3.21 0.46 -15.09
C GLU A 125 -4.29 0.67 -14.01
N TYR A 126 -4.07 1.60 -13.07
CA TYR A 126 -4.93 1.79 -11.91
C TYR A 126 -6.00 2.88 -12.09
N ALA A 127 -5.93 3.72 -13.13
CA ALA A 127 -6.99 4.69 -13.43
C ALA A 127 -8.33 4.03 -13.77
N GLU A 128 -8.34 2.83 -14.37
CA GLU A 128 -9.60 2.12 -14.66
C GLU A 128 -10.26 1.57 -13.38
N ILE A 129 -9.46 1.15 -12.40
CA ILE A 129 -9.93 0.61 -11.13
C ILE A 129 -10.53 1.71 -10.24
N TYR A 130 -9.83 2.85 -10.12
CA TYR A 130 -10.35 4.00 -9.36
C TYR A 130 -11.68 4.51 -9.90
N ASN A 131 -11.83 4.58 -11.23
CA ASN A 131 -13.10 4.98 -11.84
C ASN A 131 -14.22 3.95 -11.59
N ALA A 132 -13.91 2.65 -11.63
CA ALA A 132 -14.88 1.60 -11.33
C ALA A 132 -15.35 1.66 -9.87
N ASP A 133 -14.43 1.78 -8.91
CA ASP A 133 -14.76 1.84 -7.48
C ASP A 133 -15.46 3.15 -7.11
N ALA A 134 -15.06 4.29 -7.69
CA ALA A 134 -15.76 5.55 -7.52
C ALA A 134 -17.20 5.48 -8.08
N MET A 135 -17.39 4.82 -9.21
CA MET A 135 -18.73 4.58 -9.76
C MET A 135 -19.57 3.68 -8.85
N VAL A 136 -19.00 2.59 -8.30
CA VAL A 136 -19.71 1.70 -7.36
C VAL A 136 -20.05 2.43 -6.06
N ALA A 137 -19.10 3.12 -5.43
CA ALA A 137 -19.34 3.89 -4.20
C ALA A 137 -20.40 4.98 -4.42
N SER A 138 -20.41 5.63 -5.58
CA SER A 138 -21.44 6.61 -5.94
C SER A 138 -22.82 5.97 -6.11
N ALA A 139 -22.90 4.74 -6.64
CA ALA A 139 -24.15 4.00 -6.81
C ALA A 139 -24.72 3.53 -5.46
N GLU A 140 -23.87 3.02 -4.56
CA GLU A 140 -24.27 2.61 -3.21
C GLU A 140 -24.78 3.79 -2.37
N LEU A 141 -24.14 4.97 -2.48
CA LEU A 141 -24.61 6.20 -1.84
C LEU A 141 -25.97 6.66 -2.39
N GLN A 142 -26.19 6.54 -3.69
CA GLN A 142 -27.48 6.89 -4.30
C GLN A 142 -28.61 5.93 -3.91
N ASP A 143 -28.32 4.64 -3.75
CA ASP A 143 -29.31 3.65 -3.31
C ASP A 143 -29.63 3.79 -1.81
N ALA A 144 -28.63 4.13 -0.98
CA ALA A 144 -28.81 4.44 0.44
C ALA A 144 -29.65 5.71 0.67
N GLN A 145 -29.64 6.67 -0.28
CA GLN A 145 -30.47 7.89 -0.23
C GLN A 145 -31.90 7.68 -0.75
N ARG A 146 -32.21 6.52 -1.35
CA ARG A 146 -33.56 6.18 -1.85
C ARG A 146 -34.41 5.39 -0.85
N HIS A 147 -33.88 5.07 0.33
CA HIS A 147 -34.60 4.42 1.46
C HIS A 147 -34.71 5.37 2.66
#